data_AF-F9P8X5-F1
#
_entry.id   AF-F9P8X5-F1
#
_cell.length_a   1.000
_cell.length_b   1.000
_cell.length_c   1.000
_cell.angle_alpha   90.00
_cell.angle_beta   90.00
_cell.angle_gamma   90.00
#
_symmetry.space_group_name_H-M   'P 1'
#
loop_
_entity.id
_entity.type
_entity.pdbx_description
1 polymer ?
#
loop_
_entity_poly.entity_id
_entity_poly.type
_entity_poly.pdbx_seq_one_letter_code
_entity_poly.pdbx_strand_id
1 'polypeptide(L)'
;MLKLKQYLSQYDYVGHFHTKKSKEADFWAGQSWRTELIDMLVKPANHIIQNFHRKDDLGLVIADIPTFFRYNRIVVAWNEGVIAPKMNELWKKMNLSKDIDFTKFNTFVMSYGTFIWFKYDALKPLFDLELTDNDVPEEPLPQNSILHAIERLLIYIAWNENYDFRISQNLNYLTPFIDNKQLNNREDLQPHTFVDFNQIGGVTGAIKYIFVGPARAIKYIVKRIIDK
;
A
#
# COMPACT_ATOMS: atom_id res chain seq x y z
N MET A 1 -9.45 12.56 -7.45
CA MET A 1 -10.76 11.88 -7.34
C MET A 1 -11.68 12.62 -6.38
N LEU A 2 -11.36 12.70 -5.08
CA LEU A 2 -12.28 13.21 -4.04
C LEU A 2 -12.80 14.64 -4.27
N LYS A 3 -11.96 15.54 -4.78
CA LYS A 3 -12.33 16.91 -5.16
C LYS A 3 -13.42 17.01 -6.23
N LEU A 4 -13.66 15.94 -6.99
CA LEU A 4 -14.61 15.92 -8.10
C LEU A 4 -15.97 15.37 -7.68
N LYS A 5 -16.29 15.31 -6.38
CA LYS A 5 -17.55 14.80 -5.80
C LYS A 5 -18.79 15.17 -6.62
N GLN A 6 -19.00 16.47 -6.87
CA GLN A 6 -20.17 17.00 -7.57
C GLN A 6 -20.33 16.48 -9.01
N TYR A 7 -19.22 16.20 -9.69
CA TYR A 7 -19.22 15.67 -11.05
C TYR A 7 -19.36 14.15 -11.04
N LEU A 8 -18.59 13.47 -10.18
CA LEU A 8 -18.54 12.01 -10.13
C LEU A 8 -19.86 11.40 -9.64
N SER A 9 -20.63 12.10 -8.83
CA SER A 9 -21.95 11.63 -8.36
C SER A 9 -23.01 11.54 -9.45
N GLN A 10 -22.74 12.05 -10.65
CA GLN A 10 -23.66 12.03 -11.78
C GLN A 10 -23.45 10.82 -12.71
N TYR A 11 -22.43 10.00 -12.46
CA TYR A 11 -22.10 8.84 -13.29
C TYR A 11 -22.44 7.54 -12.58
N ASP A 12 -23.04 6.61 -13.32
CA ASP A 12 -23.32 5.26 -12.81
C ASP A 12 -22.03 4.52 -12.45
N TYR A 13 -21.00 4.70 -13.27
CA TYR A 13 -19.70 4.06 -13.14
C TYR A 13 -18.58 5.10 -13.24
N VAL A 14 -17.63 5.02 -12.32
CA VAL A 14 -16.48 5.90 -12.25
C VAL A 14 -15.21 5.07 -12.36
N GLY A 15 -14.29 5.48 -13.23
CA GLY A 15 -12.94 4.93 -13.33
C GLY A 15 -11.92 5.91 -12.78
N HIS A 16 -11.06 5.46 -11.85
CA HIS A 16 -9.93 6.24 -11.36
C HIS A 16 -8.61 5.64 -11.85
N PHE A 17 -7.92 6.37 -12.72
CA PHE A 17 -6.63 5.99 -13.29
C PHE A 17 -5.70 7.19 -13.29
N HIS A 18 -4.42 6.99 -13.01
CA HIS A 18 -3.46 8.09 -13.00
C HIS A 18 -2.12 7.70 -13.61
N THR A 19 -1.37 8.67 -14.12
CA THR A 19 -0.12 8.42 -14.83
C THR A 19 1.09 8.23 -13.91
N LYS A 20 0.88 8.15 -12.57
CA LYS A 20 1.91 8.14 -11.51
C LYS A 20 3.24 7.58 -11.99
N LYS A 21 4.25 8.43 -11.93
CA LYS A 21 5.65 8.11 -12.20
C LYS A 21 6.35 8.04 -10.86
N SER A 22 6.81 6.86 -10.45
CA SER A 22 7.67 6.75 -9.27
C SER A 22 9.00 7.44 -9.60
N LYS A 23 9.39 8.44 -8.79
CA LYS A 23 10.72 9.07 -8.90
C LYS A 23 11.82 8.21 -8.28
N GLU A 24 11.45 7.29 -7.39
CA GLU A 24 12.36 6.55 -6.51
C GLU A 24 12.56 5.09 -6.92
N ALA A 25 11.69 4.55 -7.77
CA ALA A 25 11.88 3.24 -8.37
C ALA A 25 12.51 3.40 -9.75
N ASP A 26 13.34 2.43 -10.14
CA ASP A 26 13.87 2.38 -11.50
C ASP A 26 12.73 2.55 -12.53
N PHE A 27 13.01 3.28 -13.61
CA PHE A 27 12.03 3.61 -14.65
C PHE A 27 11.23 2.39 -15.13
N TRP A 28 11.87 1.22 -15.19
CA TRP A 28 11.25 -0.04 -15.59
C TRP A 28 10.18 -0.53 -14.59
N ALA A 29 10.40 -0.37 -13.28
CA ALA A 29 9.49 -0.86 -12.24
C ALA A 29 8.19 -0.04 -12.19
N GLY A 30 8.30 1.29 -12.30
CA GLY A 30 7.12 2.16 -12.37
C GLY A 30 6.33 1.96 -13.67
N GLN A 31 7.02 1.77 -14.79
CA GLN A 31 6.38 1.55 -16.09
C GLN A 31 5.69 0.18 -16.15
N SER A 32 6.33 -0.91 -15.69
CA SER A 32 5.75 -2.25 -15.72
C SER A 32 4.47 -2.31 -14.89
N TRP A 33 4.51 -1.78 -13.65
CA TRP A 33 3.34 -1.69 -12.79
C TRP A 33 2.18 -0.95 -13.47
N ARG A 34 2.43 0.24 -14.02
CA ARG A 34 1.37 1.01 -14.68
C ARG A 34 0.80 0.30 -15.89
N THR A 35 1.65 -0.29 -16.73
CA THR A 35 1.21 -1.04 -17.91
C THR A 35 0.29 -2.19 -17.52
N GLU A 36 0.65 -2.95 -16.50
CA GLU A 36 -0.19 -4.06 -16.01
C GLU A 36 -1.54 -3.59 -15.47
N LEU A 37 -1.58 -2.48 -14.72
CA LEU A 37 -2.85 -1.92 -14.25
C LEU A 37 -3.77 -1.48 -15.41
N ILE A 38 -3.20 -0.84 -16.44
CA ILE A 38 -3.93 -0.47 -17.65
C ILE A 38 -4.45 -1.72 -18.38
N ASP A 39 -3.63 -2.77 -18.45
CA ASP A 39 -3.97 -4.03 -19.10
C ASP A 39 -5.09 -4.77 -18.37
N MET A 40 -5.14 -4.68 -17.05
CA MET A 40 -6.17 -5.30 -16.23
C MET A 40 -7.46 -4.47 -16.14
N LEU A 41 -7.40 -3.14 -16.19
CA LEU A 41 -8.58 -2.30 -15.89
C LEU A 41 -9.08 -1.46 -17.06
N VAL A 42 -8.20 -1.01 -17.94
CA VAL A 42 -8.60 -0.12 -19.04
C VAL A 42 -8.83 -0.90 -20.33
N LYS A 43 -7.93 -1.82 -20.70
CA LYS A 43 -8.13 -2.66 -21.90
C LYS A 43 -9.43 -3.48 -21.85
N PRO A 44 -9.83 -4.11 -20.72
CA PRO A 44 -11.09 -4.84 -20.63
C PRO A 44 -12.26 -3.99 -20.12
N ALA A 45 -12.19 -2.65 -20.17
CA ALA A 45 -13.21 -1.76 -19.59
C ALA A 45 -14.64 -2.09 -20.06
N ASN A 46 -14.84 -2.42 -21.34
CA ASN A 46 -16.15 -2.82 -21.85
C ASN A 46 -16.70 -4.06 -21.14
N HIS A 47 -15.86 -5.04 -20.85
CA HIS A 47 -16.26 -6.24 -20.12
C HIS A 47 -16.52 -5.93 -18.64
N ILE A 48 -15.73 -5.06 -18.03
CA ILE A 48 -15.93 -4.61 -16.64
C ILE A 48 -17.29 -3.90 -16.51
N ILE A 49 -17.59 -2.93 -17.38
CA ILE A 49 -18.86 -2.20 -17.40
C ILE A 49 -20.04 -3.16 -17.64
N GLN A 50 -19.91 -4.13 -18.56
CA GLN A 50 -20.94 -5.15 -18.75
C GLN A 50 -21.20 -5.98 -17.48
N ASN A 51 -20.17 -6.28 -16.68
CA ASN A 51 -20.36 -7.00 -15.42
C ASN A 51 -21.08 -6.14 -14.37
N PHE A 52 -20.81 -4.83 -14.31
CA PHE A 52 -21.55 -3.92 -13.45
C PHE A 52 -23.06 -3.86 -13.79
N HIS A 53 -23.41 -3.97 -15.08
CA HIS A 53 -24.80 -4.04 -15.50
C HIS A 53 -25.47 -5.39 -15.20
N ARG A 54 -24.70 -6.49 -15.16
CA ARG A 54 -25.25 -7.83 -14.92
C ARG A 54 -25.39 -8.18 -13.44
N LYS A 55 -24.66 -7.49 -12.57
CA LYS A 55 -24.58 -7.76 -11.13
C LYS A 55 -24.84 -6.48 -10.37
N ASP A 56 -26.05 -6.34 -9.86
CA ASP A 56 -26.47 -5.13 -9.14
C ASP A 56 -25.65 -4.90 -7.87
N ASP A 57 -25.24 -5.98 -7.20
CA ASP A 57 -24.39 -5.97 -6.01
C ASP A 57 -22.91 -5.71 -6.31
N LEU A 58 -22.47 -5.74 -7.58
CA LEU A 58 -21.08 -5.42 -7.90
C LEU A 58 -20.85 -3.90 -7.81
N GLY A 59 -20.09 -3.46 -6.81
CA GLY A 59 -19.77 -2.05 -6.59
C GLY A 59 -18.36 -1.66 -7.03
N LEU A 60 -17.41 -2.60 -7.08
CA LEU A 60 -16.03 -2.31 -7.46
C LEU A 60 -15.39 -3.37 -8.36
N VAL A 61 -14.48 -2.93 -9.20
CA VAL A 61 -13.48 -3.79 -9.84
C VAL A 61 -12.08 -3.21 -9.61
N ILE A 62 -11.22 -4.01 -9.00
CA ILE A 62 -9.80 -3.71 -8.77
C ILE A 62 -8.93 -4.57 -9.68
N ALA A 63 -7.68 -4.17 -9.89
CA ALA A 63 -6.70 -5.02 -10.54
C ALA A 63 -6.20 -6.11 -9.59
N ASP A 64 -5.80 -7.25 -10.14
CA ASP A 64 -5.00 -8.25 -9.45
C ASP A 64 -3.63 -7.69 -9.06
N ILE A 65 -2.87 -8.43 -8.25
CA ILE A 65 -1.56 -8.00 -7.76
C ILE A 65 -0.60 -7.86 -8.97
N PRO A 66 -0.04 -6.66 -9.21
CA PRO A 66 0.93 -6.46 -10.28
C PRO A 66 2.20 -7.28 -10.02
N THR A 67 2.88 -7.73 -11.08
CA THR A 67 4.10 -8.55 -11.01
C THR A 67 5.13 -7.96 -10.05
N PHE A 68 5.33 -6.64 -10.12
CA PHE A 68 6.27 -5.91 -9.27
C PHE A 68 6.04 -6.17 -7.77
N PHE A 69 4.78 -6.20 -7.31
CA PHE A 69 4.47 -6.46 -5.90
C PHE A 69 4.54 -7.94 -5.53
N ARG A 70 4.36 -8.84 -6.49
CA ARG A 70 4.54 -10.29 -6.24
C ARG A 70 6.01 -10.67 -6.13
N TYR A 71 6.88 -10.02 -6.90
CA TYR A 71 8.33 -10.27 -6.86
C TYR A 71 9.05 -9.49 -5.75
N ASN A 72 8.52 -8.35 -5.30
CA ASN A 72 9.15 -7.52 -4.29
C ASN A 72 8.31 -7.51 -3.00
N ARG A 73 8.94 -7.81 -1.85
CA ARG A 73 8.27 -7.83 -0.54
C ARG A 73 8.06 -6.42 0.03
N ILE A 74 7.21 -5.64 -0.63
CA ILE A 74 6.92 -4.24 -0.28
C ILE A 74 5.75 -4.13 0.70
N VAL A 75 4.73 -4.96 0.50
CA VAL A 75 3.53 -5.04 1.34
C VAL A 75 3.73 -6.14 2.36
N VAL A 76 3.96 -5.75 3.62
CA VAL A 76 4.23 -6.65 4.74
C VAL A 76 3.40 -6.28 5.96
N ALA A 77 3.16 -7.25 6.84
CA ALA A 77 2.34 -7.07 8.04
C ALA A 77 2.80 -5.90 8.92
N TRP A 78 4.12 -5.63 8.99
CA TRP A 78 4.64 -4.46 9.70
C TRP A 78 4.14 -3.14 9.10
N ASN A 79 4.30 -2.96 7.79
CA ASN A 79 3.86 -1.76 7.07
C ASN A 79 2.35 -1.57 7.19
N GLU A 80 1.59 -2.68 7.09
CA GLU A 80 0.13 -2.66 7.23
C GLU A 80 -0.31 -2.31 8.66
N GLY A 81 0.40 -2.83 9.68
CA GLY A 81 0.16 -2.48 11.08
C GLY A 81 0.41 -0.99 11.38
N VAL A 82 1.33 -0.34 10.67
CA VAL A 82 1.59 1.11 10.78
C VAL A 82 0.45 1.93 10.15
N ILE A 83 -0.24 1.40 9.14
CA ILE A 83 -1.34 2.09 8.42
C ILE A 83 -2.69 1.87 9.10
N ALA A 84 -2.91 0.68 9.68
CA ALA A 84 -4.18 0.26 10.28
C ALA A 84 -4.80 1.28 11.27
N PRO A 85 -4.05 1.98 12.15
CA PRO A 85 -4.63 3.00 13.02
C PRO A 85 -5.31 4.14 12.26
N LYS A 86 -4.71 4.59 11.14
CA LYS A 86 -5.31 5.63 10.29
C LYS A 86 -6.55 5.10 9.56
N MET A 87 -6.57 3.83 9.18
CA MET A 87 -7.76 3.18 8.61
C MET A 87 -8.91 3.16 9.63
N ASN A 88 -8.64 2.77 10.88
CA ASN A 88 -9.62 2.80 11.98
C ASN A 88 -10.15 4.22 12.25
N GLU A 89 -9.28 5.25 12.19
CA GLU A 89 -9.70 6.65 12.34
C GLU A 89 -10.69 7.07 11.24
N LEU A 90 -10.36 6.79 9.97
CA LEU A 90 -11.22 7.11 8.83
C LEU A 90 -12.53 6.31 8.86
N TRP A 91 -12.47 5.03 9.22
CA TRP A 91 -13.64 4.18 9.38
C TRP A 91 -14.66 4.76 10.35
N LYS A 92 -14.18 5.23 11.52
CA LYS A 92 -15.00 5.91 12.52
C LYS A 92 -15.54 7.24 12.01
N LYS A 93 -14.72 8.05 11.34
CA LYS A 93 -15.14 9.34 10.74
C LYS A 93 -16.24 9.17 9.69
N MET A 94 -16.19 8.09 8.90
CA MET A 94 -17.23 7.74 7.94
C MET A 94 -18.52 7.19 8.58
N ASN A 95 -18.52 6.97 9.91
CA ASN A 95 -19.66 6.43 10.66
C ASN A 95 -20.24 5.15 10.04
N LEU A 96 -19.35 4.23 9.66
CA LEU A 96 -19.72 2.97 9.02
C LEU A 96 -20.35 2.00 10.02
N SER A 97 -21.35 1.25 9.57
CA SER A 97 -22.22 0.44 10.43
C SER A 97 -21.60 -0.90 10.84
N LYS A 98 -20.66 -1.42 10.05
CA LYS A 98 -19.97 -2.69 10.35
C LYS A 98 -18.80 -2.45 11.31
N ASP A 99 -18.69 -3.33 12.31
CA ASP A 99 -17.59 -3.29 13.28
C ASP A 99 -16.36 -4.02 12.71
N ILE A 100 -15.29 -3.26 12.46
CA ILE A 100 -14.02 -3.76 11.92
C ILE A 100 -12.88 -3.09 12.68
N ASP A 101 -11.91 -3.89 13.13
CA ASP A 101 -10.65 -3.40 13.67
C ASP A 101 -9.50 -3.84 12.77
N PHE A 102 -9.01 -2.90 11.96
CA PHE A 102 -7.96 -3.17 10.97
C PHE A 102 -6.62 -3.56 11.61
N THR A 103 -6.41 -3.29 12.91
CA THR A 103 -5.16 -3.67 13.61
C THR A 103 -5.05 -5.17 13.86
N LYS A 104 -6.15 -5.92 13.72
CA LYS A 104 -6.19 -7.38 13.85
C LYS A 104 -5.81 -8.12 12.55
N PHE A 105 -5.52 -7.39 11.49
CA PHE A 105 -5.23 -7.93 10.17
C PHE A 105 -3.73 -7.84 9.88
N ASN A 106 -3.21 -8.83 9.16
CA ASN A 106 -1.80 -8.87 8.75
C ASN A 106 -1.61 -8.43 7.29
N THR A 107 -2.71 -8.36 6.53
CA THR A 107 -2.74 -7.94 5.12
C THR A 107 -4.17 -7.54 4.76
N PHE A 108 -4.31 -6.75 3.70
CA PHE A 108 -5.61 -6.27 3.22
C PHE A 108 -5.79 -6.62 1.75
N VAL A 109 -7.05 -6.84 1.37
CA VAL A 109 -7.41 -6.77 -0.05
C VAL A 109 -7.47 -5.29 -0.39
N MET A 110 -6.70 -4.84 -1.37
CA MET A 110 -6.58 -3.42 -1.69
C MET A 110 -6.35 -3.20 -3.18
N SER A 111 -6.61 -1.98 -3.63
CA SER A 111 -6.30 -1.54 -4.98
C SER A 111 -4.86 -1.04 -5.06
N TYR A 112 -4.01 -1.66 -5.86
CA TYR A 112 -2.65 -1.14 -6.08
C TYR A 112 -2.67 0.17 -6.86
N GLY A 113 -2.20 1.25 -6.25
CA GLY A 113 -2.14 2.59 -6.84
C GLY A 113 -3.49 3.27 -6.93
N THR A 114 -4.50 2.81 -6.19
CA THR A 114 -5.88 3.35 -6.30
C THR A 114 -6.45 3.29 -7.74
N PHE A 115 -5.97 2.36 -8.57
CA PHE A 115 -6.56 2.10 -9.88
C PHE A 115 -7.81 1.24 -9.73
N ILE A 116 -8.99 1.83 -9.95
CA ILE A 116 -10.27 1.16 -9.71
C ILE A 116 -11.35 1.58 -10.70
N TRP A 117 -12.31 0.68 -10.91
CA TRP A 117 -13.66 1.04 -11.33
C TRP A 117 -14.62 0.89 -10.16
N PHE A 118 -15.59 1.78 -10.02
CA PHE A 118 -16.58 1.70 -8.96
C PHE A 118 -17.94 2.34 -9.32
N LYS A 119 -19.01 1.89 -8.67
CA LYS A 119 -20.28 2.61 -8.57
C LYS A 119 -20.13 3.70 -7.52
N TYR A 120 -20.60 4.92 -7.79
CA TYR A 120 -20.41 6.04 -6.86
C TYR A 120 -20.92 5.72 -5.44
N ASP A 121 -22.10 5.11 -5.35
CA ASP A 121 -22.72 4.74 -4.07
C ASP A 121 -21.88 3.77 -3.23
N ALA A 122 -21.11 2.88 -3.87
CA ALA A 122 -20.25 1.93 -3.17
C ALA A 122 -19.11 2.60 -2.39
N LEU A 123 -18.73 3.83 -2.77
CA LEU A 123 -17.69 4.61 -2.09
C LEU A 123 -18.21 5.95 -1.57
N LYS A 124 -19.53 6.17 -1.55
CA LYS A 124 -20.13 7.43 -1.11
C LYS A 124 -19.64 7.91 0.28
N PRO A 125 -19.48 7.03 1.30
CA PRO A 125 -18.95 7.46 2.60
C PRO A 125 -17.57 8.14 2.52
N LEU A 126 -16.71 7.71 1.59
CA LEU A 126 -15.40 8.32 1.38
C LEU A 126 -15.50 9.75 0.82
N PHE A 127 -16.44 9.99 -0.10
CA PHE A 127 -16.70 11.33 -0.64
C PHE A 127 -17.38 12.25 0.38
N ASP A 128 -18.12 11.69 1.33
CA ASP A 128 -18.80 12.43 2.39
C ASP A 128 -17.88 12.82 3.56
N LEU A 129 -16.65 12.32 3.60
CA LEU A 129 -15.62 12.85 4.50
C LEU A 129 -15.19 14.29 4.15
N GLU A 130 -15.44 14.73 2.91
CA GLU A 130 -15.10 16.07 2.41
C GLU A 130 -13.64 16.46 2.65
N LEU A 131 -12.73 15.49 2.48
CA LEU A 131 -11.29 15.69 2.65
C LEU A 131 -10.77 16.83 1.76
N THR A 132 -9.93 17.67 2.35
CA THR A 132 -9.30 18.83 1.73
C THR A 132 -7.81 18.59 1.48
N ASP A 133 -7.15 19.50 0.77
CA ASP A 133 -5.70 19.41 0.57
C ASP A 133 -4.92 19.46 1.90
N ASN A 134 -5.46 20.13 2.92
CA ASN A 134 -4.83 20.24 4.24
C ASN A 134 -4.80 18.91 5.00
N ASP A 135 -5.64 17.95 4.62
CA ASP A 135 -5.67 16.61 5.20
C ASP A 135 -4.58 15.70 4.61
N VAL A 136 -4.02 16.08 3.46
CA VAL A 136 -2.99 15.31 2.76
C VAL A 136 -1.61 15.89 3.12
N PRO A 137 -0.70 15.08 3.69
CA PRO A 137 0.65 15.56 4.01
C PRO A 137 1.43 15.89 2.73
N GLU A 138 2.40 16.78 2.86
CA GLU A 138 3.35 17.10 1.77
C GLU A 138 4.17 15.87 1.37
N GLU A 139 4.61 15.82 0.11
CA GLU A 139 5.51 14.77 -0.36
C GLU A 139 6.94 14.97 0.19
N PRO A 140 7.68 13.90 0.54
CA PRO A 140 7.32 12.48 0.38
C PRO A 140 6.30 12.00 1.43
N LEU A 141 5.30 11.24 0.97
CA LEU A 141 4.21 10.78 1.82
C LEU A 141 4.71 9.79 2.87
N PRO A 142 4.34 9.95 4.15
CA PRO A 142 4.68 8.98 5.18
C PRO A 142 3.93 7.65 4.98
N GLN A 143 4.48 6.54 5.49
CA GLN A 143 3.86 5.23 5.34
C GLN A 143 2.43 5.20 5.89
N ASN A 144 2.18 5.86 7.04
CA ASN A 144 0.85 6.00 7.66
C ASN A 144 0.01 7.17 7.11
N SER A 145 0.28 7.64 5.89
CA SER A 145 -0.50 8.74 5.28
C SER A 145 -1.97 8.38 5.10
N ILE A 146 -2.82 9.40 5.03
CA ILE A 146 -4.25 9.26 4.73
C ILE A 146 -4.47 8.58 3.37
N LEU A 147 -3.60 8.83 2.39
CA LEU A 147 -3.72 8.26 1.04
C LEU A 147 -3.46 6.75 1.04
N HIS A 148 -2.45 6.28 1.79
CA HIS A 148 -2.22 4.84 1.96
C HIS A 148 -3.40 4.16 2.66
N ALA A 149 -3.96 4.80 3.69
CA ALA A 149 -5.15 4.27 4.37
C ALA A 149 -6.36 4.18 3.44
N ILE A 150 -6.63 5.22 2.64
CA ILE A 150 -7.71 5.21 1.66
C ILE A 150 -7.53 4.09 0.63
N GLU A 151 -6.32 3.87 0.12
CA GLU A 151 -6.00 2.81 -0.84
C GLU A 151 -6.42 1.41 -0.32
N ARG A 152 -6.26 1.16 0.98
CA ARG A 152 -6.65 -0.09 1.65
C ARG A 152 -8.13 -0.17 2.00
N LEU A 153 -8.78 0.97 2.20
CA LEU A 153 -10.17 1.01 2.69
C LEU A 153 -11.23 0.77 1.62
N LEU A 154 -10.94 0.99 0.34
CA LEU A 154 -11.95 1.05 -0.73
C LEU A 154 -12.90 -0.15 -0.74
N ILE A 155 -12.36 -1.37 -0.62
CA ILE A 155 -13.16 -2.61 -0.64
C ILE A 155 -14.01 -2.76 0.62
N TYR A 156 -13.46 -2.39 1.77
CA TYR A 156 -14.17 -2.50 3.04
C TYR A 156 -15.30 -1.48 3.14
N ILE A 157 -15.11 -0.27 2.60
CA ILE A 157 -16.18 0.73 2.47
C ILE A 157 -17.32 0.18 1.61
N ALA A 158 -16.99 -0.42 0.47
CA ALA A 158 -17.98 -1.03 -0.40
C ALA A 158 -18.77 -2.14 0.26
N TRP A 159 -18.06 -3.01 0.99
CA TRP A 159 -18.71 -4.03 1.79
C TRP A 159 -19.63 -3.41 2.83
N ASN A 160 -19.27 -2.31 3.48
CA ASN A 160 -20.19 -1.60 4.39
C ASN A 160 -21.50 -1.21 3.69
N GLU A 161 -21.38 -0.67 2.47
CA GLU A 161 -22.51 -0.26 1.62
C GLU A 161 -23.22 -1.43 0.92
N ASN A 162 -22.93 -2.68 1.32
CA ASN A 162 -23.51 -3.92 0.79
C ASN A 162 -23.23 -4.17 -0.70
N TYR A 163 -22.12 -3.64 -1.20
CA TYR A 163 -21.59 -3.97 -2.50
C TYR A 163 -20.44 -4.97 -2.39
N ASP A 164 -20.38 -5.90 -3.34
CA ASP A 164 -19.26 -6.81 -3.56
C ASP A 164 -18.25 -6.21 -4.56
N PHE A 165 -17.10 -6.87 -4.69
CA PHE A 165 -16.06 -6.49 -5.63
C PHE A 165 -15.62 -7.65 -6.52
N ARG A 166 -14.96 -7.35 -7.63
CA ARG A 166 -14.24 -8.34 -8.45
C ARG A 166 -12.81 -7.91 -8.70
N ILE A 167 -11.96 -8.91 -8.92
CA ILE A 167 -10.57 -8.73 -9.30
C ILE A 167 -10.47 -8.98 -10.79
N SER A 168 -9.95 -8.00 -11.53
CA SER A 168 -9.57 -8.18 -12.92
C SER A 168 -8.19 -8.83 -12.96
N GLN A 169 -8.13 -10.06 -13.46
CA GLN A 169 -6.96 -10.92 -13.38
C GLN A 169 -5.76 -10.37 -14.15
N ASN A 170 -4.56 -10.59 -13.61
CA ASN A 170 -3.34 -10.31 -14.32
C ASN A 170 -3.24 -11.21 -15.56
N LEU A 171 -2.98 -10.59 -16.73
CA LEU A 171 -2.83 -11.32 -18.00
C LEU A 171 -1.54 -12.14 -18.04
N ASN A 172 -0.54 -11.75 -17.23
CA ASN A 172 0.68 -12.51 -17.07
C ASN A 172 0.47 -13.64 -16.07
N TYR A 173 0.57 -14.88 -16.52
CA TYR A 173 0.54 -16.02 -15.62
C TYR A 173 1.78 -16.03 -14.72
N LEU A 174 1.56 -15.99 -13.42
CA LEU A 174 2.60 -15.97 -12.39
C LEU A 174 2.42 -17.18 -11.49
N THR A 175 3.45 -18.03 -11.46
CA THR A 175 3.37 -19.30 -10.75
C THR A 175 3.28 -19.08 -9.23
N PRO A 176 2.54 -19.92 -8.49
CA PRO A 176 2.49 -19.85 -7.02
C PRO A 176 3.85 -20.02 -6.33
N PHE A 177 4.88 -20.52 -7.04
CA PHE A 177 6.25 -20.61 -6.51
C PHE A 177 6.86 -19.24 -6.21
N ILE A 178 6.41 -18.17 -6.87
CA ILE A 178 6.84 -16.81 -6.56
C ILE A 178 6.42 -16.44 -5.14
N ASP A 179 5.14 -16.66 -4.81
CA ASP A 179 4.62 -16.33 -3.48
C ASP A 179 5.23 -17.26 -2.42
N ASN A 180 5.41 -18.54 -2.75
CA ASN A 180 6.10 -19.48 -1.87
C ASN A 180 7.54 -19.03 -1.56
N LYS A 181 8.29 -18.56 -2.57
CA LYS A 181 9.64 -18.02 -2.39
C LYS A 181 9.62 -16.78 -1.48
N GLN A 182 8.67 -15.87 -1.69
CA GLN A 182 8.57 -14.65 -0.87
C GLN A 182 8.16 -14.94 0.58
N LEU A 183 7.19 -15.84 0.80
CA LEU A 183 6.75 -16.26 2.14
C LEU A 183 7.85 -17.01 2.90
N ASN A 184 8.74 -17.70 2.20
CA ASN A 184 9.90 -18.35 2.79
C ASN A 184 11.12 -17.44 2.93
N ASN A 185 11.09 -16.21 2.39
CA ASN A 185 12.17 -15.27 2.59
C ASN A 185 12.22 -14.86 4.07
N ARG A 186 13.35 -15.11 4.73
CA ARG A 186 13.56 -14.79 6.16
C ARG A 186 14.28 -13.47 6.41
N GLU A 187 14.41 -12.63 5.38
CA GLU A 187 14.86 -11.21 5.44
C GLU A 187 14.56 -10.53 6.78
N ASP A 188 13.26 -10.42 7.11
CA ASP A 188 12.75 -9.67 8.27
C ASP A 188 12.74 -10.46 9.58
N LEU A 189 12.91 -11.79 9.52
CA LEU A 189 12.89 -12.68 10.70
C LEU A 189 14.29 -12.96 11.24
N GLN A 190 15.32 -12.67 10.43
CA GLN A 190 16.70 -12.66 10.87
C GLN A 190 16.95 -11.29 11.50
N PRO A 191 17.24 -11.19 12.81
CA PRO A 191 17.77 -9.94 13.33
C PRO A 191 18.99 -9.55 12.47
N HIS A 192 19.14 -8.27 12.13
CA HIS A 192 20.33 -7.72 11.45
C HIS A 192 21.65 -7.94 12.24
N THR A 193 21.62 -8.76 13.29
CA THR A 193 22.76 -9.19 14.12
C THR A 193 23.88 -9.89 13.36
N PHE A 194 23.68 -10.28 12.10
CA PHE A 194 24.81 -10.60 11.23
C PHE A 194 25.34 -9.33 10.58
N VAL A 195 26.27 -8.68 11.29
CA VAL A 195 27.19 -7.76 10.63
C VAL A 195 28.08 -8.62 9.74
N ASP A 196 27.90 -8.55 8.42
CA ASP A 196 28.80 -9.20 7.48
C ASP A 196 30.13 -8.46 7.48
N PHE A 197 31.04 -8.94 8.32
CA PHE A 197 32.35 -8.33 8.48
C PHE A 197 33.20 -8.42 7.23
N ASN A 198 32.88 -9.30 6.26
CA ASN A 198 33.63 -9.42 5.02
C ASN A 198 33.64 -8.10 4.23
N GLN A 199 32.57 -7.32 4.33
CA GLN A 199 32.47 -6.01 3.66
C GLN A 199 33.21 -4.88 4.41
N ILE A 200 33.60 -5.10 5.66
CA ILE A 200 34.31 -4.13 6.51
C ILE A 200 35.71 -4.61 6.93
N GLY A 201 36.30 -5.54 6.17
CA GLY A 201 37.69 -6.01 6.37
C GLY A 201 37.82 -7.27 7.22
N GLY A 202 36.80 -8.14 7.22
CA GLY A 202 36.76 -9.42 7.91
C GLY A 202 36.95 -9.31 9.42
N VAL A 203 37.73 -10.23 10.00
CA VAL A 203 38.03 -10.29 11.44
C VAL A 203 38.57 -8.96 11.99
N THR A 204 39.42 -8.27 11.22
CA THR A 204 39.96 -6.94 11.58
C THR A 204 38.89 -5.85 11.62
N GLY A 205 37.89 -5.91 10.74
CA GLY A 205 36.71 -5.05 10.77
C GLY A 205 35.84 -5.30 12.00
N ALA A 206 35.66 -6.57 12.33
CA ALA A 206 34.90 -7.00 13.51
C ALA A 206 35.49 -6.47 14.81
N ILE A 207 36.81 -6.60 14.99
CA ILE A 207 37.50 -6.11 16.19
C ILE A 207 37.35 -4.59 16.33
N LYS A 208 37.46 -3.83 15.22
CA LYS A 208 37.26 -2.38 15.25
C LYS A 208 35.83 -2.00 15.60
N TYR A 209 34.85 -2.70 15.05
CA TYR A 209 33.43 -2.43 15.29
C TYR A 209 33.02 -2.75 16.73
N ILE A 210 33.43 -3.91 17.26
CA ILE A 210 33.01 -4.41 18.57
C ILE A 210 33.72 -3.68 19.71
N PHE A 211 35.01 -3.38 19.58
CA PHE A 211 35.81 -2.85 20.70
C PHE A 211 36.19 -1.38 20.52
N VAL A 212 36.69 -1.00 19.35
CA VAL A 212 37.27 0.34 19.13
C VAL A 212 36.19 1.41 19.01
N GLY A 213 35.09 1.12 18.30
CA GLY A 213 33.94 2.02 18.15
C GLY A 213 33.33 2.41 19.51
N PRO A 214 32.89 1.43 20.32
CA PRO A 214 32.35 1.70 21.66
C PRO A 214 33.33 2.39 22.59
N ALA A 215 34.62 2.01 22.59
CA ALA A 215 35.63 2.68 23.42
C ALA A 215 35.81 4.18 23.05
N ARG A 216 35.76 4.51 21.76
CA ARG A 216 35.82 5.91 21.28
C ARG A 216 34.55 6.68 21.64
N ALA A 217 33.38 6.06 21.54
CA ALA A 217 32.11 6.67 21.94
C ALA A 217 32.09 6.97 23.44
N ILE A 218 32.51 6.01 24.28
CA ILE A 218 32.64 6.19 25.73
C ILE A 218 33.63 7.32 26.05
N LYS A 219 34.82 7.33 25.41
CA LYS A 219 35.81 8.39 25.61
C LYS A 219 35.26 9.78 25.25
N TYR A 220 34.50 9.87 24.15
CA TYR A 220 33.85 11.12 23.74
C TYR A 220 32.80 11.58 24.76
N ILE A 221 31.96 10.66 25.24
CA ILE A 221 30.92 10.94 26.25
C ILE A 221 31.57 11.41 27.56
N VAL A 222 32.58 10.69 28.06
CA VAL A 222 33.30 11.05 29.29
C VAL A 222 33.94 12.43 29.18
N LYS A 223 34.62 12.73 28.06
CA LYS A 223 35.22 14.05 27.83
C LYS A 223 34.16 15.16 27.89
N ARG A 224 33.00 14.94 27.28
CA ARG A 224 31.90 15.91 27.23
C ARG A 224 31.17 16.09 28.56
N ILE A 225 31.28 15.12 29.47
CA ILE A 225 30.76 15.22 30.85
C ILE A 225 31.75 15.95 31.77
N ILE A 226 33.06 15.77 31.55
CA ILE A 226 34.12 16.41 32.36
C ILE A 226 34.37 17.87 31.94
N ASP A 227 34.20 18.21 30.66
CA ASP A 227 34.33 19.59 30.14
C ASP A 227 33.08 20.46 30.42
N LYS A 228 32.28 20.13 31.44
CA LYS A 228 31.12 20.88 31.96
C LYS A 228 31.38 21.32 33.39
#